data_AF-A0A2M8CFT8-F1
#
_entry.id   AF-A0A2M8CFT8-F1
#
_cell.length_a   1.000
_cell.length_b   1.000
_cell.length_c   1.000
_cell.angle_alpha   90.00
_cell.angle_beta   90.00
_cell.angle_gamma   90.00
#
_symmetry.space_group_name_H-M   'P 1'
#
loop_
_entity.id
_entity.type
_entity.pdbx_description
1 polymer ?
#
loop_
_entity_poly.entity_id
_entity_poly.type
_entity_poly.pdbx_seq_one_letter_code
_entity_poly.pdbx_strand_id
1 'polypeptide(L)' 'MKYPADQMEFEEMFNSEQACIDYLISLRWPNGFECTQCGSIRFWKKNKGRFECSDCHKETTVTNNTMFHKSTNLSST' A
#
# COMPACT_ATOMS: atom_id res chain seq x y z
N MET A 1 -10.46 -11.92 -0.89
CA MET A 1 -10.44 -10.55 -1.43
C MET A 1 -11.85 -10.01 -1.28
N LYS A 2 -12.06 -8.99 -0.44
CA LYS A 2 -13.38 -8.43 -0.15
C LYS A 2 -13.56 -7.16 -0.97
N TYR A 3 -14.58 -7.11 -1.81
CA TYR A 3 -14.97 -5.92 -2.56
C TYR A 3 -16.29 -5.39 -2.00
N PRO A 4 -16.52 -4.06 -2.02
CA PRO A 4 -17.80 -3.51 -1.60
C PRO A 4 -18.90 -4.00 -2.53
N ALA A 5 -20.01 -4.46 -1.96
CA ALA A 5 -21.15 -4.99 -2.71
C ALA A 5 -22.03 -3.88 -3.31
N ASP A 6 -22.07 -2.71 -2.66
CA ASP A 6 -22.88 -1.56 -3.07
C ASP A 6 -22.20 -0.22 -2.71
N GLN A 7 -22.87 0.88 -3.05
CA GLN A 7 -22.38 2.25 -2.83
C GLN A 7 -22.19 2.58 -1.34
N MET A 8 -23.07 2.10 -0.46
CA MET A 8 -22.97 2.40 0.96
C MET A 8 -21.74 1.72 1.56
N GLU A 9 -21.52 0.44 1.22
CA GLU A 9 -20.33 -0.27 1.68
C GLU A 9 -19.04 0.35 1.11
N PHE A 10 -19.08 0.86 -0.13
CA PHE A 10 -17.93 1.58 -0.71
C PHE A 10 -17.58 2.83 0.11
N GLU A 11 -18.57 3.67 0.43
CA GLU A 11 -18.36 4.88 1.22
C GLU A 11 -17.84 4.57 2.63
N GLU A 12 -18.35 3.50 3.25
CA GLU A 12 -17.88 3.04 4.56
C GLU A 12 -16.43 2.55 4.51
N MET A 13 -16.09 1.73 3.52
CA MET A 13 -14.75 1.14 3.36
C MET A 13 -13.69 2.18 2.98
N PHE A 14 -14.06 3.24 2.26
CA PHE A 14 -13.14 4.23 1.68
C PHE A 14 -13.37 5.66 2.18
N ASN A 15 -13.78 5.80 3.44
CA ASN A 15 -14.08 7.09 4.07
C ASN A 15 -12.87 8.01 4.34
N SER A 16 -11.64 7.51 4.18
CA SER A 16 -10.41 8.26 4.46
C SER A 16 -9.24 7.76 3.62
N GLU A 17 -8.24 8.62 3.41
CA GLU A 17 -7.00 8.25 2.73
C GLU A 17 -6.31 7.06 3.41
N GLN A 18 -6.34 7.02 4.75
CA GLN A 18 -5.76 5.92 5.52
C GLN A 18 -6.50 4.60 5.30
N ALA A 19 -7.84 4.62 5.26
CA ALA A 19 -8.63 3.42 4.95
C ALA A 19 -8.33 2.88 3.55
N CYS A 20 -8.19 3.77 2.55
CA CYS A 20 -7.75 3.39 1.21
C CYS A 20 -6.36 2.75 1.21
N ILE A 21 -5.40 3.34 1.93
CA ILE A 21 -4.04 2.80 2.05
C ILE A 21 -4.06 1.42 2.70
N ASP A 22 -4.77 1.24 3.81
CA ASP A 22 -4.81 -0.04 4.52
C ASP A 22 -5.50 -1.12 3.69
N TYR A 23 -6.55 -0.77 2.94
CA TYR A 23 -7.14 -1.66 1.95
C TYR A 23 -6.13 -2.08 0.88
N LEU A 24 -5.39 -1.13 0.28
CA LEU A 24 -4.35 -1.44 -0.71
C LEU A 24 -3.21 -2.29 -0.15
N ILE A 25 -2.80 -2.08 1.10
CA ILE A 25 -1.83 -2.94 1.81
C ILE A 25 -2.34 -4.38 1.84
N SER A 26 -3.60 -4.56 2.26
CA SER A 26 -4.21 -5.90 2.39
C SER A 26 -4.28 -6.64 1.06
N LEU A 27 -4.49 -5.91 -0.05
CA LEU A 27 -4.51 -6.49 -1.39
C LEU A 27 -3.11 -6.85 -1.89
N ARG A 28 -2.13 -5.95 -1.69
CA ARG A 28 -0.77 -6.13 -2.18
C ARG A 28 -0.02 -7.23 -1.42
N TRP A 29 -0.25 -7.32 -0.12
CA TRP A 29 0.48 -8.18 0.80
C TRP A 29 -0.49 -8.97 1.70
N PRO A 30 -1.27 -9.92 1.14
CA PRO A 30 -2.28 -10.66 1.89
C PRO A 30 -1.70 -11.50 3.03
N ASN A 31 -0.41 -11.89 2.90
CA ASN A 31 0.31 -12.70 3.89
C ASN A 31 1.36 -11.89 4.67
N GLY A 32 1.30 -10.55 4.60
CA GLY A 32 2.33 -9.67 5.15
C GLY A 32 3.33 -9.19 4.11
N PHE A 33 4.11 -8.17 4.48
CA PHE A 33 5.07 -7.53 3.59
C PHE A 33 6.18 -8.50 3.18
N GLU A 34 6.47 -8.51 1.88
CA GLU A 34 7.64 -9.17 1.31
C GLU A 34 8.33 -8.20 0.33
N CYS A 35 9.64 -8.01 0.50
CA CYS A 35 10.42 -7.14 -0.36
C CYS A 35 10.59 -7.77 -1.75
N THR A 36 10.12 -7.08 -2.79
CA THR A 36 10.24 -7.57 -4.17
C THR A 36 11.67 -7.58 -4.74
N GLN A 37 12.65 -7.02 -4.01
CA GLN A 37 14.05 -7.02 -4.44
C GLN A 37 14.87 -8.16 -3.83
N CYS A 38 14.62 -8.52 -2.58
CA CYS A 38 15.43 -9.50 -1.85
C CYS A 38 14.63 -10.59 -1.13
N GLY A 39 13.30 -10.58 -1.16
CA GLY A 39 12.43 -11.56 -0.50
C GLY A 39 12.33 -11.42 1.02
N SER A 40 12.96 -10.39 1.60
CA SER A 40 12.90 -10.18 3.05
C SER A 40 11.50 -9.78 3.52
N ILE A 41 11.10 -10.34 4.67
CA ILE A 41 9.89 -9.97 5.42
C ILE A 41 10.18 -8.96 6.54
N ARG A 42 11.46 -8.55 6.72
CA ARG A 42 11.83 -7.52 7.70
C ARG A 42 11.67 -6.15 7.09
N PHE A 43 10.90 -5.29 7.74
CA PHE A 43 10.63 -3.95 7.24
C PHE A 43 10.37 -2.94 8.35
N TRP A 44 10.51 -1.67 7.98
CA TRP A 44 10.05 -0.52 8.74
C TRP A 44 8.81 0.07 8.06
N LYS A 45 7.70 0.20 8.80
CA LYS A 45 6.51 0.93 8.31
C LYS A 45 6.77 2.43 8.48
N LYS A 46 6.74 3.17 7.38
CA LYS A 46 6.81 4.62 7.33
C LYS A 46 5.41 5.21 7.11
N ASN A 47 5.31 6.53 7.05
CA ASN A 47 4.05 7.23 6.83
C ASN A 47 3.45 6.96 5.44
N LYS A 48 2.12 7.12 5.31
CA LYS A 48 1.37 7.04 4.04
C LYS A 48 1.58 5.74 3.26
N GLY A 49 1.61 4.59 3.95
CA GLY A 49 1.73 3.28 3.29
C GLY A 49 3.08 3.05 2.61
N ARG A 50 4.14 3.69 3.10
CA ARG A 50 5.52 3.46 2.67
C ARG A 50 6.18 2.43 3.58
N PHE A 51 6.96 1.56 2.97
CA PHE A 51 7.65 0.46 3.63
C PHE A 51 9.10 0.47 3.18
N GLU A 52 10.03 0.32 4.12
CA GLU A 52 11.45 0.14 3.81
C GLU A 52 11.87 -1.26 4.24
N CYS A 53 12.50 -2.01 3.33
CA CYS A 53 13.09 -3.29 3.69
C CYS A 53 14.30 -3.08 4.60
N SER A 54 14.35 -3.76 5.75
CA SER A 54 15.46 -3.62 6.70
C SER A 54 16.78 -4.24 6.21
N ASP A 55 16.74 -5.07 5.16
CA ASP A 55 17.92 -5.82 4.69
C ASP A 55 18.58 -5.17 3.47
N CYS A 56 17.78 -4.70 2.50
CA CYS A 56 18.31 -4.05 1.29
C CYS A 56 18.05 -2.54 1.26
N HIS A 57 17.39 -1.98 2.28
CA HIS A 57 17.02 -0.56 2.41
C HIS A 57 16.17 -0.02 1.25
N LYS A 58 15.61 -0.89 0.41
CA LYS A 58 14.74 -0.46 -0.67
C LYS A 58 13.39 0.00 -0.10
N GLU A 59 13.04 1.23 -0.43
CA GLU A 59 11.70 1.75 -0.18
C GLU A 59 10.70 1.29 -1.24
N THR A 60 9.48 1.02 -0.81
CA THR A 60 8.33 0.77 -1.67
C THR A 60 7.07 1.37 -1.04
N THR A 61 6.09 1.69 -1.87
CA THR A 61 4.76 2.12 -1.43
C THR A 61 3.72 1.10 -1.89
N VAL A 62 2.53 1.18 -1.32
CA VAL A 62 1.40 0.32 -1.70
C VAL A 62 1.02 0.44 -3.17
N THR A 63 1.25 1.61 -3.79
CA THR A 63 1.00 1.87 -5.21
C THR A 63 2.21 1.59 -6.11
N ASN A 64 3.39 1.33 -5.53
CA ASN A 64 4.62 1.18 -6.30
C ASN A 64 4.58 -0.05 -7.22
N ASN A 65 4.96 0.14 -8.50
CA ASN A 65 4.87 -0.88 -9.54
C ASN A 65 3.45 -1.43 -9.77
N THR A 66 2.42 -0.66 -9.46
CA THR A 66 1.03 -0.97 -9.85
C THR A 66 0.55 0.03 -10.89
N MET A 67 -0.62 -0.19 -11.49
CA MET A 67 -1.26 0.80 -12.36
C MET A 67 -1.47 2.17 -11.67
N PHE A 68 -1.47 2.20 -10.33
CA PHE A 68 -1.60 3.41 -9.51
C PHE A 68 -0.27 4.10 -9.19
N HIS A 69 0.87 3.63 -9.71
CA HIS A 69 2.19 4.17 -9.38
C HIS A 69 2.36 5.67 -9.72
N LYS A 70 1.53 6.21 -10.62
CA LYS A 70 1.56 7.61 -11.06
C LYS A 70 0.31 8.44 -10.71
N SER A 71 -0.64 7.91 -9.92
CA SER A 71 -1.85 8.66 -9.55
C SER A 71 -1.66 9.60 -8.35
N THR A 72 -0.44 9.70 -7.80
CA THR A 72 -0.13 10.65 -6.74
C THR A 72 -0.01 12.07 -7.28
N ASN A 73 -1.00 12.92 -6.97
CA ASN A 73 -0.75 14.35 -6.75
C ASN A 73 0.17 14.49 -5.55
N LEU A 74 1.47 14.40 -5.79
CA LEU A 74 2.51 14.90 -4.92
C LEU A 74 3.46 15.64 -5.85
N SER A 75 3.35 16.97 -5.78
CA SER A 75 4.39 17.91 -6.18
C SER A 75 5.75 17.27 -5.95
N SER A 76 6.36 16.78 -7.03
CA SER A 76 7.79 16.63 -7.08
C SER A 76 8.32 18.05 -6.92
N THR A 77 9.14 18.25 -5.90
CA THR A 77 10.05 19.39 -5.85
C THR A 77 10.80 19.51 -7.18
#